data_AF-A0A9N9DIT9-F1
#
_entry.id   AF-A0A9N9DIT9-F1
#
_cell.length_a   1.000
_cell.length_b   1.000
_cell.length_c   1.000
_cell.angle_alpha   90.00
_cell.angle_beta   90.00
_cell.angle_gamma   90.00
#
_symmetry.space_group_name_H-M   'P 1'
#
loop_
_entity.id
_entity.type
_entity.pdbx_description
1 polymer ?
#
loop_
_entity_poly.entity_id
_entity_poly.type
_entity_poly.pdbx_seq_one_letter_code
_entity_poly.pdbx_strand_id
1 'polypeptide(L)'
;EGGDPLDGQKFDLIVCASAYHHLGDIKSATKTLTTYLKPGSGHLIVLDLQLNPGHSHRFHNSEHSHHDSEHSHHNPEHSHHNPEHAHKSHIPASGAVNYPGGFSHDQIREAFEGNGGLLENVIVRTAFSFKKMTNEGVELEFEYLLAKGRRPKLVE
;
A
#
# COMPACT_ATOMS: atom_id res chain seq x y z
N GLU A 1 -8.30 20.11 20.09
CA GLU A 1 -8.83 20.67 18.84
C GLU A 1 -7.83 20.35 17.74
N GLY A 2 -8.28 19.67 16.69
CA GLY A 2 -7.47 19.44 15.50
C GLY A 2 -8.42 19.62 14.33
N GLY A 3 -8.46 20.84 13.79
CA GLY A 3 -9.25 21.15 12.60
C GLY A 3 -8.74 20.36 11.39
N ASP A 4 -9.44 20.50 10.27
CA ASP A 4 -8.92 20.03 8.98
C ASP A 4 -7.54 20.67 8.74
N PRO A 5 -6.46 19.88 8.57
CA PRO A 5 -5.11 20.42 8.40
C PRO A 5 -4.92 21.24 7.11
N LEU A 6 -5.87 21.17 6.17
CA LEU A 6 -5.85 21.91 4.91
C LEU A 6 -7.00 22.91 4.80
N ASP A 7 -7.66 23.25 5.92
CA ASP A 7 -8.72 24.28 5.99
C ASP A 7 -9.82 24.12 4.90
N GLY A 8 -10.20 22.89 4.58
CA GLY A 8 -11.21 22.58 3.57
C GLY A 8 -10.75 22.72 2.11
N GLN A 9 -9.48 23.03 1.85
CA GLN A 9 -8.94 23.21 0.50
C GLN A 9 -9.18 22.00 -0.40
N LYS A 10 -9.50 22.26 -1.69
CA LYS A 10 -9.71 21.23 -2.70
C LYS A 10 -8.73 21.36 -3.86
N PHE A 11 -8.27 20.21 -4.36
CA PHE A 11 -7.23 20.09 -5.36
C PHE A 11 -7.76 19.49 -6.67
N ASP A 12 -7.26 19.99 -7.80
CA ASP A 12 -7.50 19.40 -9.11
C ASP A 12 -6.72 18.10 -9.31
N LEU A 13 -5.60 17.96 -8.61
CA LEU A 13 -4.69 16.82 -8.72
C LEU A 13 -4.02 16.54 -7.38
N ILE A 14 -4.02 15.27 -6.99
CA ILE A 14 -3.19 14.73 -5.91
C ILE A 14 -2.35 13.61 -6.51
N VAL A 15 -1.04 13.61 -6.22
CA VAL A 15 -0.11 12.58 -6.67
C VAL A 15 0.58 11.94 -5.46
N CYS A 16 0.51 10.62 -5.37
CA CYS A 16 1.32 9.83 -4.45
C CYS A 16 2.36 9.06 -5.28
N ALA A 17 3.64 9.44 -5.15
CA ALA A 17 4.74 8.77 -5.83
C ALA A 17 5.62 8.07 -4.81
N SER A 18 5.70 6.74 -4.88
CA SER A 18 6.51 5.89 -3.98
C SER A 18 6.21 6.10 -2.49
N ALA A 19 4.95 6.35 -2.15
CA ALA A 19 4.53 6.64 -0.78
C ALA A 19 3.36 5.76 -0.31
N TYR A 20 2.59 5.20 -1.24
CA TYR A 20 1.41 4.40 -0.92
C TYR A 20 1.79 3.14 -0.13
N HIS A 21 2.93 2.52 -0.43
CA HIS A 21 3.41 1.33 0.28
C HIS A 21 3.79 1.57 1.75
N HIS A 22 3.98 2.84 2.15
CA HIS A 22 4.22 3.21 3.55
C HIS A 22 2.93 3.47 4.34
N LEU A 23 1.77 3.55 3.68
CA LEU A 23 0.49 3.82 4.36
C LEU A 23 -0.05 2.52 4.97
N GLY A 24 -0.57 2.54 6.19
CA GLY A 24 -1.07 1.31 6.85
C GLY A 24 -2.35 0.73 6.23
N ASP A 25 -3.24 1.60 5.76
CA ASP A 25 -4.49 1.23 5.10
C ASP A 25 -4.72 2.13 3.89
N ILE A 26 -4.41 1.62 2.69
CA ILE A 26 -4.62 2.37 1.45
C ILE A 26 -6.10 2.67 1.17
N LYS A 27 -7.06 1.89 1.67
CA LYS A 27 -8.49 2.16 1.44
C LYS A 27 -8.89 3.42 2.21
N SER A 28 -8.52 3.48 3.50
CA SER A 28 -8.74 4.66 4.33
C SER A 28 -7.97 5.89 3.83
N ALA A 29 -6.71 5.71 3.41
CA ALA A 29 -5.93 6.80 2.82
C ALA A 29 -6.55 7.30 1.51
N THR A 30 -6.91 6.41 0.59
CA THR A 30 -7.56 6.78 -0.69
C THR A 30 -8.85 7.53 -0.43
N LYS A 31 -9.68 7.08 0.52
CA LYS A 31 -10.91 7.78 0.92
C LYS A 31 -10.60 9.20 1.40
N THR A 32 -9.60 9.34 2.27
CA THR A 32 -9.18 10.65 2.81
C THR A 32 -8.68 11.58 1.70
N LEU A 33 -7.79 11.12 0.82
CA LEU A 33 -7.27 11.90 -0.30
C LEU A 33 -8.40 12.33 -1.25
N THR A 34 -9.35 11.45 -1.53
CA THR A 34 -10.53 11.79 -2.35
C THR A 34 -11.37 12.91 -1.73
N THR A 35 -11.45 13.03 -0.39
CA THR A 35 -12.15 14.17 0.24
C THR A 35 -11.51 15.52 -0.06
N TYR A 36 -10.21 15.55 -0.38
CA TYR A 36 -9.49 16.76 -0.77
C TYR A 36 -9.51 17.02 -2.27
N LEU A 37 -10.02 16.12 -3.10
CA LEU A 37 -10.19 16.38 -4.53
C LEU A 37 -11.40 17.28 -4.81
N LYS A 38 -11.32 18.14 -5.83
CA LYS A 38 -12.50 18.86 -6.33
C LYS A 38 -13.52 17.84 -6.89
N PRO A 39 -14.81 17.92 -6.50
CA PRO A 39 -15.84 17.06 -7.08
C PRO A 39 -15.96 17.25 -8.60
N GLY A 40 -16.06 16.15 -9.34
CA GLY A 40 -16.28 16.14 -10.79
C GLY A 40 -15.06 16.43 -11.67
N SER A 41 -13.99 17.02 -11.13
CA SER A 41 -12.79 17.37 -11.90
C SER A 41 -11.47 16.88 -11.28
N GLY A 42 -11.43 16.66 -9.96
CA GLY A 42 -10.20 16.30 -9.26
C GLY A 42 -9.74 14.87 -9.57
N HIS A 43 -8.42 14.67 -9.69
CA HIS A 43 -7.82 13.37 -9.96
C HIS A 43 -6.86 12.94 -8.87
N LEU A 44 -6.90 11.66 -8.51
CA LEU A 44 -5.87 10.99 -7.74
C LEU A 44 -4.99 10.17 -8.69
N ILE A 45 -3.68 10.32 -8.56
CA ILE A 45 -2.68 9.51 -9.26
C ILE A 45 -1.78 8.85 -8.22
N VAL A 46 -1.61 7.53 -8.34
CA VAL A 46 -0.67 6.75 -7.53
C VAL A 46 0.34 6.11 -8.49
N LEU A 47 1.62 6.36 -8.24
CA LEU A 47 2.74 5.74 -8.94
C LEU A 47 3.59 5.01 -7.89
N ASP A 48 3.53 3.69 -7.87
CA ASP A 48 4.16 2.91 -6.79
C ASP A 48 4.60 1.51 -7.24
N LEU A 49 5.27 0.79 -6.36
CA LEU A 49 5.77 -0.55 -6.62
C LEU A 49 4.62 -1.51 -6.95
N GLN A 50 4.80 -2.27 -8.03
CA GLN A 50 3.94 -3.39 -8.36
C GLN A 50 4.45 -4.67 -7.68
N LEU A 51 3.52 -5.43 -7.11
CA LEU A 51 3.83 -6.68 -6.44
C LEU A 51 4.41 -7.68 -7.43
N ASN A 52 5.69 -8.01 -7.23
CA ASN A 52 6.37 -9.09 -7.92
C ASN A 52 6.72 -10.22 -6.95
N PRO A 53 6.06 -11.40 -7.04
CA PRO A 53 6.31 -12.54 -6.15
C PRO A 53 7.76 -13.05 -6.19
N GLY A 54 8.47 -12.84 -7.30
CA GLY A 54 9.86 -13.27 -7.47
C GLY A 54 10.85 -12.46 -6.63
N HIS A 55 10.56 -11.20 -6.32
CA HIS A 55 11.50 -10.28 -5.64
C HIS A 55 10.94 -9.66 -4.34
N SER A 56 9.68 -9.92 -3.98
CA SER A 56 9.04 -9.37 -2.77
C SER A 56 9.83 -9.67 -1.49
N HIS A 57 10.36 -10.89 -1.35
CA HIS A 57 11.19 -11.32 -0.22
C HIS A 57 12.47 -10.49 -0.03
N ARG A 58 12.99 -9.84 -1.09
CA ARG A 58 14.26 -9.08 -1.03
C ARG A 58 14.10 -7.68 -0.44
N PHE A 59 12.87 -7.21 -0.29
CA PHE A 59 12.57 -5.99 0.46
C PHE A 59 12.56 -6.22 1.99
N HIS A 60 12.74 -7.46 2.45
CA HIS A 60 12.69 -7.82 3.87
C HIS A 60 14.05 -7.87 4.58
N ASN A 61 15.16 -7.57 3.92
CA ASN A 61 16.47 -7.56 4.59
C ASN A 61 16.78 -6.18 5.19
N SER A 62 15.92 -5.68 6.08
CA SER A 62 16.43 -4.83 7.16
C SER A 62 16.99 -5.76 8.23
N GLU A 63 18.31 -5.74 8.36
CA GLU A 63 19.14 -6.51 9.29
C GLU A 63 18.49 -6.79 10.65
N HIS A 64 17.87 -7.96 10.78
CA HIS A 64 17.61 -8.56 12.09
C HIS A 64 18.86 -9.33 12.50
N SER A 65 19.87 -8.59 12.97
CA SER A 65 20.97 -9.18 13.74
C SER A 65 20.43 -9.55 15.14
N HIS A 66 19.72 -10.68 15.23
CA HIS A 66 19.39 -11.29 16.51
C HIS A 66 20.54 -12.23 16.90
N HIS A 67 21.43 -11.74 17.74
CA HIS A 67 22.21 -12.58 18.63
C HIS A 67 21.26 -13.25 19.62
N ASP A 68 20.64 -14.36 19.24
CA ASP A 68 19.85 -15.18 20.15
C ASP A 68 20.80 -16.04 20.99
N SER A 69 21.18 -15.49 22.13
CA SER A 69 21.58 -16.26 23.29
C SER A 69 20.31 -16.87 23.91
N GLU A 70 20.37 -18.19 24.14
CA GLU A 70 19.75 -18.86 25.29
C GLU A 70 18.20 -18.90 25.40
N HIS A 71 17.59 -20.01 24.96
CA HIS A 71 17.17 -21.14 25.83
C HIS A 71 16.01 -21.93 25.22
N SER A 72 16.30 -23.20 24.94
CA SER A 72 15.35 -24.24 24.59
C SER A 72 14.63 -24.73 25.85
N HIS A 73 13.30 -24.63 25.87
CA HIS A 73 12.46 -25.48 26.72
C HIS A 73 11.29 -26.04 25.91
N HIS A 74 11.39 -27.34 25.63
CA HIS A 74 10.33 -28.20 25.15
C HIS A 74 9.16 -28.26 26.16
N ASN A 75 7.92 -28.30 25.64
CA ASN A 75 6.94 -29.27 26.12
C ASN A 75 5.96 -29.66 24.99
N PRO A 76 5.69 -30.96 24.74
CA PRO A 76 4.76 -31.40 23.72
C PRO A 76 3.43 -31.81 24.36
N GLU A 77 2.29 -31.20 24.01
CA GLU A 77 0.98 -31.87 24.10
C GLU A 77 -0.20 -31.04 23.53
N HIS A 78 -1.02 -31.75 22.76
CA HIS A 78 -2.43 -31.51 22.40
C HIS A 78 -2.83 -30.67 21.17
N SER A 79 -3.97 -31.11 20.64
CA SER A 79 -4.40 -31.08 19.24
C SER A 79 -5.74 -30.33 19.04
N HIS A 80 -5.98 -29.94 17.78
CA HIS A 80 -7.28 -29.72 17.11
C HIS A 80 -8.08 -28.42 17.34
N HIS A 81 -8.30 -27.74 16.19
CA HIS A 81 -9.41 -26.85 15.75
C HIS A 81 -9.64 -25.44 16.33
N ASN A 82 -9.38 -24.40 15.53
CA ASN A 82 -10.39 -23.51 14.87
C ASN A 82 -9.66 -22.43 14.01
N PRO A 83 -10.01 -22.15 12.73
CA PRO A 83 -9.49 -20.98 12.02
C PRO A 83 -10.52 -19.84 12.12
N GLU A 84 -10.72 -19.31 13.32
CA GLU A 84 -11.46 -18.05 13.51
C GLU A 84 -10.48 -16.87 13.53
N HIS A 85 -10.62 -16.01 12.53
CA HIS A 85 -10.33 -14.58 12.53
C HIS A 85 -9.35 -14.05 13.59
N ALA A 86 -8.10 -13.90 13.20
CA ALA A 86 -7.18 -12.97 13.86
C ALA A 86 -6.70 -11.91 12.86
N HIS A 87 -7.54 -10.90 12.64
CA HIS A 87 -7.05 -9.57 12.26
C HIS A 87 -6.20 -9.05 13.42
N LYS A 88 -4.91 -9.41 13.45
CA LYS A 88 -3.94 -8.68 14.27
C LYS A 88 -3.37 -7.57 13.41
N SER A 89 -4.02 -6.41 13.49
CA SER A 89 -3.42 -5.13 13.18
C SER A 89 -2.21 -4.92 14.08
N HIS A 90 -1.07 -5.47 13.68
CA HIS A 90 0.22 -4.98 14.16
C HIS A 90 0.36 -3.60 13.53
N ILE A 91 0.23 -2.55 14.35
CA ILE A 91 0.70 -1.21 13.98
C ILE A 91 2.22 -1.33 14.02
N PRO A 92 2.92 -1.35 12.88
CA PRO A 92 4.36 -1.47 12.94
C PRO A 92 4.95 -0.08 13.22
N ALA A 93 6.06 -0.07 13.95
CA ALA A 93 6.75 1.15 14.38
C ALA A 93 7.05 2.09 13.20
N SER A 94 7.11 3.39 13.50
CA SER A 94 7.44 4.49 12.58
C SER A 94 8.69 4.14 11.73
N GLY A 95 8.48 3.71 10.49
CA GLY A 95 9.52 3.22 9.59
C GLY A 95 9.16 1.98 8.78
N ALA A 96 8.08 1.27 9.12
CA ALA A 96 7.72 0.03 8.45
C ALA A 96 7.02 0.24 7.10
N VAL A 97 7.52 -0.47 6.08
CA VAL A 97 6.82 -0.70 4.82
C VAL A 97 5.59 -1.55 5.12
N ASN A 98 4.39 -0.99 4.95
CA ASN A 98 3.13 -1.67 5.23
C ASN A 98 2.75 -2.65 4.12
N TYR A 99 3.24 -2.42 2.90
CA TYR A 99 3.03 -3.29 1.74
C TYR A 99 4.37 -3.74 1.16
N PRO A 100 5.04 -4.72 1.79
CA PRO A 100 6.36 -5.16 1.37
C PRO A 100 6.26 -5.83 -0.01
N GLY A 101 6.93 -5.24 -0.99
CA GLY A 101 6.93 -5.71 -2.37
C GLY A 101 5.95 -4.98 -3.30
N GLY A 102 5.14 -4.04 -2.82
CA GLY A 102 4.21 -3.28 -3.66
C GLY A 102 2.79 -3.87 -3.72
N PHE A 103 2.05 -3.55 -4.77
CA PHE A 103 0.63 -3.88 -4.87
C PHE A 103 0.27 -4.65 -6.15
N SER A 104 -0.74 -5.51 -6.05
CA SER A 104 -1.39 -6.04 -7.26
C SER A 104 -2.30 -4.97 -7.89
N HIS A 105 -2.61 -5.12 -9.18
CA HIS A 105 -3.55 -4.22 -9.85
C HIS A 105 -4.93 -4.25 -9.19
N ASP A 106 -5.40 -5.43 -8.78
CA ASP A 106 -6.71 -5.60 -8.15
C ASP A 106 -6.78 -4.95 -6.77
N GLN A 107 -5.70 -5.02 -5.99
CA GLN A 107 -5.64 -4.37 -4.67
C GLN A 107 -5.74 -2.83 -4.79
N ILE A 108 -5.04 -2.23 -5.75
CA ILE A 108 -5.14 -0.78 -6.01
C ILE A 108 -6.49 -0.42 -6.60
N ARG A 109 -7.01 -1.22 -7.54
CA ARG A 109 -8.33 -1.00 -8.14
C ARG A 109 -9.41 -1.01 -7.07
N GLU A 110 -9.41 -1.99 -6.17
CA GLU A 110 -10.35 -2.07 -5.06
C GLU A 110 -10.27 -0.85 -4.14
N ALA A 111 -9.06 -0.34 -3.86
CA ALA A 111 -8.87 0.87 -3.06
C ALA A 111 -9.43 2.13 -3.76
N PHE A 112 -9.35 2.21 -5.09
CA PHE A 112 -9.86 3.35 -5.88
C PHE A 112 -11.37 3.30 -6.10
N GLU A 113 -11.93 2.12 -6.35
CA GLU A 113 -13.35 1.94 -6.61
C GLU A 113 -14.16 1.88 -5.31
N GLY A 114 -13.61 1.28 -4.24
CA GLY A 114 -14.33 1.05 -2.99
C GLY A 114 -15.62 0.22 -3.17
N ASN A 115 -16.46 0.17 -2.14
CA ASN A 115 -17.74 -0.56 -2.19
C ASN A 115 -18.88 0.23 -2.89
N GLY A 116 -18.56 1.09 -3.87
CA GLY A 116 -19.60 1.91 -4.53
C GLY A 116 -19.14 3.08 -5.41
N GLY A 117 -17.90 3.11 -5.90
CA GLY A 117 -17.43 4.13 -6.85
C GLY A 117 -16.82 5.38 -6.21
N LEU A 118 -15.86 5.20 -5.29
CA LEU A 118 -15.12 6.30 -4.65
C LEU A 118 -14.43 7.21 -5.68
N LEU A 119 -13.82 6.60 -6.70
CA LEU A 119 -13.32 7.25 -7.90
C LEU A 119 -13.95 6.60 -9.14
N GLU A 120 -14.17 7.40 -10.18
CA GLU A 120 -14.63 6.96 -11.49
C GLU A 120 -13.50 7.02 -12.52
N ASN A 121 -13.70 6.36 -13.69
CA ASN A 121 -12.70 6.26 -14.75
C ASN A 121 -11.36 5.72 -14.25
N VAL A 122 -11.42 4.69 -13.39
CA VAL A 122 -10.24 4.09 -12.76
C VAL A 122 -9.42 3.35 -13.81
N ILE A 123 -8.14 3.72 -13.90
CA ILE A 123 -7.14 3.06 -14.74
C ILE A 123 -6.06 2.56 -13.80
N VAL A 124 -5.72 1.28 -13.90
CA VAL A 124 -4.57 0.66 -13.20
C VAL A 124 -3.78 -0.15 -14.22
N ARG A 125 -2.48 0.11 -14.34
CA ARG A 125 -1.58 -0.58 -15.27
C ARG A 125 -0.14 -0.54 -14.78
N THR A 126 0.71 -1.43 -15.29
CA THR A 126 2.16 -1.26 -15.23
C THR A 126 2.55 -0.01 -16.02
N ALA A 127 3.33 0.88 -15.41
CA ALA A 127 3.79 2.13 -15.99
C ALA A 127 5.15 1.97 -16.69
N PHE A 128 6.12 1.42 -15.96
CA PHE A 128 7.47 1.13 -16.43
C PHE A 128 8.10 0.06 -15.54
N SER A 129 9.16 -0.56 -16.05
CA SER A 129 10.08 -1.34 -15.24
C SER A 129 11.46 -0.71 -15.25
N PHE A 130 12.23 -0.92 -14.18
CA PHE A 130 13.66 -0.63 -14.20
C PHE A 130 14.44 -1.77 -13.56
N LYS A 131 15.68 -1.91 -14.01
CA LYS A 131 16.61 -2.92 -13.54
C LYS A 131 17.59 -2.28 -12.57
N LYS A 132 17.86 -2.96 -11.46
CA LYS A 132 18.88 -2.56 -10.50
C LYS A 132 19.78 -3.77 -10.22
N MET A 133 21.08 -3.55 -10.37
CA MET A 133 22.07 -4.52 -9.91
C MET A 133 22.18 -4.48 -8.39
N THR A 134 22.15 -5.66 -7.78
CA THR A 134 22.48 -5.84 -6.38
C THR A 134 24.00 -5.91 -6.19
N ASN A 135 24.45 -5.75 -4.94
CA ASN A 135 25.87 -5.87 -4.57
C ASN A 135 26.42 -7.28 -4.83
N GLU A 136 25.55 -8.28 -4.94
CA GLU A 136 25.88 -9.68 -5.21
C GLU A 136 26.00 -9.99 -6.71
N GLY A 137 25.83 -8.99 -7.58
CA GLY A 137 25.87 -9.23 -9.03
C GLY A 137 24.58 -9.85 -9.59
N VAL A 138 23.47 -9.79 -8.86
CA VAL A 138 22.14 -10.19 -9.37
C VAL A 138 21.39 -8.98 -9.92
N GLU A 139 20.88 -9.08 -11.14
CA GLU A 139 19.97 -8.08 -11.74
C GLU A 139 18.55 -8.30 -11.24
N LEU A 140 17.96 -7.27 -10.63
CA LEU A 140 16.56 -7.28 -10.21
C LEU A 140 15.77 -6.33 -11.08
N GLU A 141 14.67 -6.82 -11.63
CA GLU A 141 13.66 -5.99 -12.29
C GLU A 141 12.58 -5.59 -11.29
N PHE A 142 12.30 -4.29 -11.25
CA PHE A 142 11.25 -3.67 -10.46
C PHE A 142 10.22 -3.08 -11.40
N GLU A 143 8.96 -3.42 -11.16
CA GLU A 143 7.83 -2.86 -11.90
C GLU A 143 7.16 -1.78 -11.06
N TYR A 144 6.77 -0.69 -11.72
CA TYR A 144 5.97 0.36 -11.12
C TYR A 144 4.59 0.34 -11.76
N LEU A 145 3.54 0.39 -10.95
CA LEU A 145 2.17 0.59 -11.39
C LEU A 145 1.83 2.08 -11.41
N LEU A 146 0.99 2.46 -12.36
CA LEU A 146 0.26 3.72 -12.38
C LEU A 146 -1.22 3.43 -12.17
N ALA A 147 -1.79 4.05 -11.15
CA ALA A 147 -3.22 4.13 -10.94
C ALA A 147 -3.71 5.58 -11.04
N LYS A 148 -4.86 5.76 -11.68
CA LYS A 148 -5.52 7.06 -11.86
C LYS A 148 -7.01 6.89 -11.65
N GLY A 149 -7.64 7.81 -10.92
CA GLY A 149 -9.10 7.89 -10.81
C GLY A 149 -9.54 9.34 -10.67
N ARG A 150 -10.77 9.64 -11.11
CA ARG A 150 -11.39 10.96 -11.00
C ARG A 150 -12.42 10.94 -9.88
N ARG A 151 -12.51 12.00 -9.08
CA ARG A 151 -13.60 12.15 -8.11
C ARG A 151 -14.93 12.43 -8.85
N PRO A 152 -16.00 11.65 -8.62
CA PRO A 152 -17.31 11.92 -9.20
C PRO A 152 -17.85 13.31 -8.82
N LYS A 153 -18.78 13.83 -9.62
CA LYS A 153 -19.60 14.98 -9.20
C LYS A 153 -20.47 14.55 -8.01
N LEU A 154 -20.69 15.46 -7.07
CA LEU A 154 -21.74 15.27 -6.07
C LEU A 154 -23.08 15.36 -6.79
N VAL A 155 -23.95 14.39 -6.57
CA VAL A 155 -25.35 14.47 -6.99
C VAL A 155 -26.05 15.31 -5.94
N GLU A 156 -26.70 16.40 -6.36
CA GLU A 156 -27.52 17.26 -5.51
C GLU A 156 -28.77 16.54 -4.98
#